data_AF-A0AAP0JLY1-F1
#
_entry.id   AF-A0AAP0JLY1-F1
#
_cell.length_a   1.000
_cell.length_b   1.000
_cell.length_c   1.000
_cell.angle_alpha   90.00
_cell.angle_beta   90.00
_cell.angle_gamma   90.00
#
_symmetry.space_group_name_H-M   'P 1'
#
loop_
_entity.id
_entity.type
_entity.pdbx_description
1 polymer ?
#
loop_
_entity_poly.entity_id
_entity_poly.type
_entity_poly.pdbx_seq_one_letter_code
_entity_poly.pdbx_strand_id
1 'polypeptide(L)'
;MTSVCPFAKAARPDDSCLRKSSENNNKYRVENDGKDKKKPNESSSVSPKCPFGYDSRTFKLGPLSCLLCQALLFNTSKCVPCSHKFCNACISRSKDCPLCGADIEKIEPDKDLQDTVDHFIEGHARIKRSQVNTESKEVNSDNNKVTYEDVSLERGAFLVQQAMRAFRAQNVPSAKSRLILCSEDIREQLERMGNSSELCSQLGAVLGMLGDCCRAMCDAASAIGYFEESVEFLSKLPSDDLEVIHTLSVSLNKIGDLKYYDGDLQAARSYYSRSLDVRRNALKDQSNAPSLTLDVAVSLSKVADVDRSIGNENVAIEGFMEAIKCLESVTLSPSESGLEERRQSVLEFLQNQLSENQAISSV
;
A
#
# COMPACT_ATOMS: atom_id res chain seq x y z
N MET A 1 -15.08 -2.91 -33.67
CA MET A 1 -13.99 -2.50 -32.77
C MET A 1 -14.54 -2.63 -31.37
N THR A 2 -14.13 -3.65 -30.61
CA THR A 2 -14.62 -3.89 -29.24
C THR A 2 -14.29 -2.69 -28.35
N SER A 3 -15.31 -2.02 -27.83
CA SER A 3 -15.17 -0.89 -26.90
C SER A 3 -14.39 -1.31 -25.67
N VAL A 4 -13.23 -0.69 -25.43
CA VAL A 4 -12.42 -0.97 -24.25
C VAL A 4 -13.08 -0.33 -23.03
N CYS A 5 -13.29 -1.15 -22.00
CA CYS A 5 -13.82 -0.76 -20.70
C CYS A 5 -12.97 0.35 -20.04
N PRO A 6 -13.54 1.52 -19.67
CA PRO A 6 -12.81 2.62 -19.04
C PRO A 6 -12.35 2.32 -17.61
N PHE A 7 -12.80 1.20 -17.02
CA PHE A 7 -12.36 0.73 -15.70
C PHE A 7 -11.01 0.02 -15.72
N ALA A 8 -10.46 -0.25 -16.91
CA ALA A 8 -9.15 -0.86 -17.06
C ALA A 8 -8.03 0.20 -16.95
N LYS A 9 -7.61 0.52 -15.72
CA LYS A 9 -6.16 0.68 -15.47
C LYS A 9 -5.52 -0.72 -15.36
N ALA A 10 -5.67 -1.51 -16.43
CA ALA A 10 -5.02 -2.78 -16.60
C ALA A 10 -4.22 -2.68 -17.90
N ALA A 11 -2.89 -2.63 -17.77
CA ALA A 11 -2.00 -2.84 -18.91
C ALA A 11 -2.35 -4.19 -19.54
N ARG A 12 -2.68 -4.17 -20.84
CA ARG A 12 -2.72 -5.38 -21.65
C ARG A 12 -1.28 -5.93 -21.80
N PRO A 13 -1.10 -7.25 -22.01
CA PRO A 13 0.24 -7.86 -22.01
C PRO A 13 1.11 -7.51 -23.23
N ASP A 14 0.54 -6.91 -24.28
CA ASP A 14 1.26 -6.61 -25.51
C ASP A 14 1.27 -5.09 -25.78
N ASP A 15 2.39 -4.45 -25.46
CA ASP A 15 3.04 -3.54 -26.40
C ASP A 15 4.48 -3.21 -25.98
N SER A 16 5.39 -3.47 -26.91
CA SER A 16 6.83 -3.35 -26.76
C SER A 16 7.31 -1.91 -26.58
N CYS A 17 8.18 -1.76 -25.58
CA CYS A 17 9.10 -0.66 -25.28
C CYS A 17 9.66 0.09 -26.51
N LEU A 18 9.64 1.44 -26.50
CA LEU A 18 10.76 2.29 -26.97
C LEU A 18 10.63 3.75 -26.47
N ARG A 19 11.81 4.32 -26.18
CA ARG A 19 12.16 5.53 -25.39
C ARG A 19 11.73 6.89 -25.99
N LYS A 20 11.63 7.91 -25.12
CA LYS A 20 12.55 9.09 -25.12
C LYS A 20 12.40 10.00 -23.89
N SER A 21 13.53 10.64 -23.59
CA SER A 21 13.95 11.40 -22.40
C SER A 21 13.91 12.92 -22.60
N SER A 22 13.71 13.69 -21.50
CA SER A 22 14.24 15.05 -21.26
C SER A 22 13.70 15.58 -19.92
N GLU A 23 14.50 15.69 -18.85
CA GLU A 23 15.35 16.82 -18.41
C GLU A 23 14.62 18.01 -17.73
N ASN A 24 14.95 18.19 -16.43
CA ASN A 24 15.18 19.43 -15.63
C ASN A 24 14.15 20.60 -15.70
N ASN A 25 13.77 21.32 -14.63
CA ASN A 25 14.60 21.96 -13.61
C ASN A 25 13.74 22.78 -12.60
N ASN A 26 14.23 22.90 -11.36
CA ASN A 26 14.28 24.09 -10.47
C ASN A 26 13.11 24.64 -9.61
N LYS A 27 13.47 24.74 -8.31
CA LYS A 27 13.43 25.90 -7.36
C LYS A 27 12.12 26.32 -6.67
N TYR A 28 12.11 26.21 -5.34
CA TYR A 28 11.61 27.20 -4.37
C TYR A 28 12.44 27.04 -3.07
N ARG A 29 13.36 27.94 -2.71
CA ARG A 29 13.31 29.32 -2.15
C ARG A 29 12.97 29.35 -0.65
N VAL A 30 13.98 29.83 0.09
CA VAL A 30 14.07 30.10 1.53
C VAL A 30 13.37 31.42 1.85
N GLU A 31 12.61 31.47 2.95
CA GLU A 31 12.32 32.72 3.68
C GLU A 31 12.41 32.48 5.20
N ASN A 32 13.25 33.30 5.84
CA ASN A 32 13.35 33.54 7.29
C ASN A 32 12.54 34.81 7.60
N ASP A 33 11.81 34.84 8.73
CA ASP A 33 11.94 35.92 9.73
C ASP A 33 10.99 35.72 10.92
N GLY A 34 11.49 35.97 12.14
CA GLY A 34 10.69 35.77 13.36
C GLY A 34 11.32 36.11 14.72
N LYS A 35 12.00 37.26 14.81
CA LYS A 35 12.24 38.15 15.99
C LYS A 35 12.47 37.55 17.40
N ASP A 36 13.69 37.80 17.88
CA ASP A 36 14.13 37.82 19.29
C ASP A 36 13.38 38.82 20.19
N LYS A 37 13.03 38.37 21.40
CA LYS A 37 12.94 39.22 22.61
C LYS A 37 13.50 38.45 23.82
N LYS A 38 14.63 38.91 24.35
CA LYS A 38 15.21 38.49 25.63
C LYS A 38 14.57 39.25 26.80
N LYS A 39 14.33 38.53 27.92
CA LYS A 39 14.51 39.04 29.29
C LYS A 39 15.16 37.94 30.17
N PRO A 40 15.97 38.28 31.18
CA PRO A 40 16.85 37.36 31.90
C PRO A 40 16.34 36.95 33.30
N ASN A 41 17.06 36.00 33.92
CA ASN A 41 16.91 35.35 35.25
C ASN A 41 15.98 34.12 35.24
N GLU A 42 16.30 32.96 35.81
CA GLU A 42 17.34 32.53 36.76
C GLU A 42 17.49 30.99 36.66
N SER A 43 18.67 30.46 37.00
CA SER A 43 19.02 29.03 37.17
C SER A 43 18.57 28.05 36.08
N SER A 44 19.41 27.86 35.05
CA SER A 44 19.35 26.65 34.23
C SER A 44 20.73 26.00 34.19
N SER A 45 20.81 24.80 34.78
CA SER A 45 21.88 23.87 34.46
C SER A 45 21.84 23.63 32.95
N VAL A 46 22.75 24.26 32.23
CA VAL A 46 22.89 24.03 30.79
C VAL A 46 23.36 22.58 30.65
N SER A 47 22.42 21.68 30.41
CA SER A 47 22.76 20.33 29.96
C SER A 47 23.68 20.48 28.75
N PRO A 48 24.83 19.77 28.71
CA PRO A 48 25.77 19.91 27.61
C PRO A 48 25.03 19.56 26.32
N LYS A 49 24.80 20.57 25.47
CA LYS A 49 24.19 20.39 24.16
C LYS A 49 25.23 19.74 23.27
N CYS A 50 24.89 18.60 22.68
CA CYS A 50 25.76 17.93 21.72
C CYS A 50 26.03 18.90 20.54
N PRO A 51 27.29 19.09 20.10
CA PRO A 51 27.62 19.94 18.95
C PRO A 51 26.96 19.48 17.64
N PHE A 52 26.45 18.24 17.60
CA PHE A 52 25.66 17.70 16.49
C PHE A 52 24.14 17.88 16.65
N GLY A 53 23.67 18.58 17.69
CA GLY A 53 22.26 18.94 17.85
C GLY A 53 21.34 17.86 18.44
N TYR A 54 21.89 16.73 18.92
CA TYR A 54 21.10 15.68 19.57
C TYR A 54 20.61 16.12 20.95
N ASP A 55 19.39 16.64 21.03
CA ASP A 55 18.66 16.88 22.28
C ASP A 55 17.46 15.94 22.42
N SER A 56 17.07 15.66 23.66
CA SER A 56 16.03 14.69 24.01
C SER A 56 14.61 15.08 23.55
N ARG A 57 14.45 16.09 22.70
CA ARG A 57 13.15 16.53 22.16
C ARG A 57 13.04 16.40 20.64
N THR A 58 14.16 16.26 19.91
CA THR A 58 14.15 16.04 18.45
C THR A 58 15.25 15.04 18.02
N PHE A 59 15.09 13.77 18.40
CA PHE A 59 16.09 12.73 18.16
C PHE A 59 16.04 12.18 16.71
N LYS A 60 16.44 12.98 15.72
CA LYS A 60 16.72 12.44 14.37
C LYS A 60 18.15 11.90 14.35
N LEU A 61 18.29 10.58 14.48
CA LEU A 61 19.55 9.83 14.59
C LEU A 61 20.59 10.02 13.44
N GLY A 62 20.30 10.86 12.45
CA GLY A 62 21.26 11.26 11.42
C GLY A 62 21.77 10.06 10.58
N PRO A 63 23.03 10.06 10.13
CA PRO A 63 23.59 8.99 9.29
C PRO A 63 23.82 7.66 10.03
N LEU A 64 23.59 7.63 11.36
CA LEU A 64 23.77 6.46 12.22
C LEU A 64 22.48 5.65 12.40
N SER A 65 21.38 6.05 11.77
CA SER A 65 20.13 5.30 11.79
C SER A 65 20.03 4.31 10.63
N CYS A 66 19.45 3.15 10.94
CA CYS A 66 18.99 2.21 9.95
C CYS A 66 17.72 2.75 9.29
N LEU A 67 17.70 2.87 7.97
CA LEU A 67 16.51 3.37 7.26
C LEU A 67 15.32 2.40 7.26
N LEU A 68 15.54 1.14 7.64
CA LEU A 68 14.46 0.15 7.79
C LEU A 68 13.81 0.20 9.16
N CYS A 69 14.59 0.11 10.25
CA CYS A 69 14.05 0.09 11.61
C CYS A 69 14.14 1.43 12.32
N GLN A 70 14.53 2.51 11.63
CA GLN A 70 14.71 3.90 12.10
C GLN A 70 15.49 4.10 13.41
N ALA A 71 16.09 3.02 13.94
CA ALA A 71 16.90 2.99 15.14
C ALA A 71 18.38 3.07 14.81
N LEU A 72 19.21 3.24 15.84
CA LEU A 72 20.67 3.19 15.70
C LEU A 72 21.10 1.86 15.08
N LEU A 73 21.99 1.92 14.09
CA LEU A 73 22.52 0.76 13.40
C LEU A 73 23.15 -0.24 14.38
N PHE A 74 22.71 -1.49 14.31
CA PHE A 74 23.22 -2.58 15.13
C PHE A 74 23.69 -3.73 14.24
N ASN A 75 24.90 -4.23 14.49
CA ASN A 75 25.62 -5.12 13.58
C ASN A 75 25.57 -4.59 12.14
N THR A 76 26.12 -3.40 11.95
CA THR A 76 26.03 -2.65 10.70
C THR A 76 26.54 -3.49 9.54
N SER A 77 25.72 -3.60 8.50
CA SER A 77 26.02 -4.38 7.31
C SER A 77 25.77 -3.55 6.06
N LYS A 78 26.64 -3.69 5.06
CA LYS A 78 26.56 -3.04 3.75
C LYS A 78 26.12 -4.05 2.68
N CYS A 79 25.21 -3.61 1.82
CA CYS A 79 24.77 -4.37 0.65
C CYS A 79 25.80 -4.23 -0.48
N VAL A 80 26.15 -5.31 -1.16
CA VAL A 80 26.99 -5.27 -2.36
C VAL A 80 26.10 -5.52 -3.59
N PRO A 81 26.21 -4.70 -4.67
CA PRO A 81 27.23 -3.66 -4.92
C PRO A 81 26.87 -2.24 -4.46
N CYS A 82 25.63 -1.97 -4.08
CA CYS A 82 25.14 -0.59 -3.89
C CYS A 82 25.68 0.14 -2.65
N SER A 83 26.41 -0.55 -1.77
CA SER A 83 27.04 -0.03 -0.54
C SER A 83 26.10 0.64 0.47
N HIS A 84 24.78 0.46 0.32
CA HIS A 84 23.77 0.92 1.27
C HIS A 84 23.85 0.12 2.58
N LYS A 85 23.66 0.80 3.71
CA LYS A 85 23.95 0.28 5.04
C LYS A 85 22.69 0.16 5.89
N PHE A 86 22.56 -0.96 6.61
CA PHE A 86 21.42 -1.29 7.46
C PHE A 86 21.88 -2.12 8.67
N CYS A 87 21.01 -2.33 9.65
CA CYS A 87 21.24 -3.38 10.66
C CYS A 87 21.27 -4.76 9.99
N ASN A 88 22.17 -5.65 10.40
CA ASN A 88 22.27 -7.01 9.83
C ASN A 88 20.91 -7.73 9.82
N ALA A 89 20.22 -7.73 10.97
CA ALA A 89 18.92 -8.37 11.11
C ALA A 89 17.81 -7.75 10.25
N CYS A 90 17.93 -6.47 9.89
CA CYS A 90 16.94 -5.80 9.05
C CYS A 90 17.11 -6.17 7.57
N ILE A 91 18.35 -6.33 7.12
CA ILE A 91 18.66 -6.59 5.72
C ILE A 91 18.74 -8.09 5.39
N SER A 92 18.99 -8.95 6.37
CA SER A 92 19.13 -10.40 6.17
C SER A 92 17.90 -11.07 5.54
N ARG A 93 16.71 -10.48 5.72
CA ARG A 93 15.44 -10.98 5.14
C ARG A 93 15.15 -10.43 3.74
N SER A 94 15.94 -9.49 3.24
CA SER A 94 15.72 -8.82 1.95
C SER A 94 16.55 -9.47 0.84
N LYS A 95 15.95 -9.68 -0.34
CA LYS A 95 16.67 -10.17 -1.54
C LYS A 95 17.33 -9.05 -2.34
N ASP A 96 16.77 -7.85 -2.25
CA ASP A 96 17.21 -6.65 -2.94
C ASP A 96 17.32 -5.48 -1.96
N CYS A 97 18.16 -4.50 -2.28
CA CYS A 97 18.42 -3.36 -1.42
C CYS A 97 17.15 -2.52 -1.25
N PRO A 98 16.64 -2.33 -0.01
CA PRO A 98 15.40 -1.58 0.23
C PRO A 98 15.41 -0.14 -0.27
N LEU A 99 16.59 0.49 -0.35
CA LEU A 99 16.74 1.89 -0.74
C LEU A 99 16.83 2.13 -2.23
N CYS A 100 17.52 1.25 -2.97
CA CYS A 100 17.78 1.47 -4.41
C CYS A 100 17.23 0.37 -5.32
N GLY A 101 16.77 -0.76 -4.76
CA GLY A 101 16.24 -1.89 -5.52
C GLY A 101 17.30 -2.72 -6.25
N ALA A 102 18.60 -2.48 -6.02
CA ALA A 102 19.66 -3.32 -6.57
C ALA A 102 19.67 -4.69 -5.87
N ASP A 103 19.84 -5.78 -6.63
CA ASP A 103 19.95 -7.12 -6.08
C ASP A 103 21.13 -7.23 -5.11
N ILE A 104 20.91 -7.91 -3.98
CA ILE A 104 21.95 -8.10 -2.97
C ILE A 104 22.71 -9.36 -3.32
N GLU A 105 23.93 -9.21 -3.84
CA GLU A 105 24.82 -10.34 -4.13
C GLU A 105 25.40 -10.92 -2.83
N LYS A 106 25.77 -10.03 -1.91
CA LYS A 106 26.28 -10.37 -0.58
C LYS A 106 26.04 -9.23 0.41
N ILE A 107 25.97 -9.61 1.67
CA ILE A 107 25.89 -8.71 2.82
C ILE A 107 27.23 -8.78 3.54
N GLU A 108 27.97 -7.67 3.58
CA GLU A 108 29.26 -7.59 4.26
C GLU A 108 29.13 -6.77 5.54
N PRO A 109 29.80 -7.13 6.65
CA PRO A 109 29.83 -6.30 7.83
C PRO A 109 30.60 -4.99 7.55
N ASP A 110 30.09 -3.88 8.09
CA ASP A 110 30.76 -2.57 8.04
C ASP A 110 31.23 -2.21 9.45
N LYS A 111 32.46 -2.62 9.75
CA LYS A 111 33.06 -2.45 11.08
C LYS A 111 33.30 -0.97 11.39
N ASP A 112 33.78 -0.19 10.42
CA ASP A 112 34.10 1.23 10.62
C ASP A 112 32.85 2.03 11.03
N LEU A 113 31.71 1.79 10.37
CA LEU A 113 30.47 2.45 10.76
C LEU A 113 29.93 1.90 12.09
N GLN A 114 30.07 0.59 12.34
CA GLN A 114 29.65 0.00 13.62
C GLN A 114 30.43 0.61 14.79
N ASP A 115 31.75 0.74 14.66
CA ASP A 115 32.63 1.36 15.67
C ASP A 115 32.25 2.83 15.91
N THR A 116 31.88 3.56 14.84
CA THR A 116 31.38 4.94 14.95
C THR A 116 30.07 5.00 15.73
N VAL A 117 29.14 4.06 15.50
CA VAL A 117 27.86 3.98 16.21
C VAL A 117 28.08 3.61 17.68
N ASP A 118 28.98 2.69 17.96
CA ASP A 118 29.26 2.25 19.33
C ASP A 118 29.97 3.35 20.13
N HIS A 119 30.92 4.07 19.52
CA HIS A 119 31.52 5.25 20.12
C HIS A 119 30.48 6.36 20.41
N PHE A 120 29.53 6.54 19.49
CA PHE A 120 28.41 7.46 19.70
C PHE A 120 27.54 7.04 20.90
N ILE A 121 27.24 5.75 21.06
CA ILE A 121 26.47 5.24 22.20
C ILE A 121 27.23 5.42 23.52
N GLU A 122 28.52 5.10 23.54
CA GLU A 122 29.38 5.28 24.72
C GLU A 122 29.44 6.76 25.13
N GLY A 123 29.60 7.67 24.17
CA GLY A 123 29.64 9.11 24.40
C GLY A 123 28.31 9.72 24.85
N HIS A 124 27.19 9.03 24.63
CA HIS A 124 25.86 9.51 24.97
C HIS A 124 25.16 8.60 26.00
N ALA A 125 25.47 8.83 27.28
CA ALA A 125 25.00 8.06 28.44
C ALA A 125 23.47 7.83 28.57
N ARG A 126 22.63 8.54 27.81
CA ARG A 126 21.17 8.35 27.76
C ARG A 126 20.71 7.34 26.69
N ILE A 127 21.59 6.89 25.80
CA ILE A 127 21.29 5.98 24.69
C ILE A 127 21.80 4.55 24.99
N LYS A 128 21.89 4.17 26.27
CA LYS A 128 22.37 2.83 26.62
C LYS A 128 21.45 1.77 26.01
N ARG A 129 22.00 0.96 25.12
CA ARG A 129 21.42 -0.33 24.74
C ARG A 129 21.32 -1.19 26.00
N SER A 130 20.20 -1.86 26.23
CA SER A 130 20.13 -2.90 27.26
C SER A 130 21.20 -3.95 26.95
N GLN A 131 22.22 -4.03 27.80
CA GLN A 131 23.30 -5.00 27.62
C GLN A 131 22.74 -6.41 27.77
N VAL A 132 22.85 -7.21 26.70
CA VAL A 132 22.76 -8.67 26.80
C VAL A 132 24.07 -9.13 27.44
N ASN A 133 24.02 -9.51 28.71
CA ASN A 133 25.15 -10.10 29.41
C ASN A 133 25.61 -11.36 28.66
N THR A 134 26.79 -11.29 28.07
CA THR A 134 27.43 -12.41 27.38
C THR A 134 28.29 -13.20 28.37
N GLU A 135 27.71 -13.68 29.46
CA GLU A 135 28.37 -14.65 30.36
C GLU A 135 27.33 -15.62 30.97
N SER A 136 26.75 -16.46 30.12
CA SER A 136 26.32 -17.81 30.52
C SER A 136 26.22 -18.68 29.28
N LYS A 137 27.10 -19.68 29.21
CA LYS A 137 26.96 -20.80 28.28
C LYS A 137 25.70 -21.56 28.66
N GLU A 138 24.68 -21.49 27.84
CA GLU A 138 23.77 -22.61 27.59
C GLU A 138 23.06 -22.38 26.26
N VAL A 139 22.99 -23.46 25.48
CA VAL A 139 22.48 -23.50 24.11
C VAL A 139 20.96 -23.35 24.15
N ASN A 140 20.45 -22.23 23.63
CA ASN A 140 19.12 -22.17 23.04
C ASN A 140 19.10 -21.05 21.99
N SER A 141 19.05 -21.45 20.73
CA SER A 141 19.06 -20.59 19.55
C SER A 141 17.66 -20.07 19.25
N ASP A 142 16.99 -19.42 20.20
CA ASP A 142 15.72 -18.75 19.98
C ASP A 142 15.60 -17.51 20.85
N ASN A 143 15.19 -16.40 20.23
CA ASN A 143 14.86 -15.10 20.80
C ASN A 143 15.99 -14.10 21.13
N ASN A 144 16.77 -13.70 20.12
CA ASN A 144 17.35 -12.35 20.09
C ASN A 144 16.32 -11.32 19.56
N LYS A 145 15.17 -11.22 20.24
CA LYS A 145 14.14 -10.24 19.88
C LYS A 145 14.46 -8.91 20.55
N VAL A 146 15.17 -8.04 19.83
CA VAL A 146 15.28 -6.63 20.20
C VAL A 146 13.88 -6.02 20.08
N THR A 147 13.21 -5.84 21.21
CA THR A 147 11.90 -5.19 21.29
C THR A 147 12.09 -3.70 21.05
N TYR A 148 11.91 -3.27 19.81
CA TYR A 148 11.67 -1.85 19.49
C TYR A 148 10.19 -1.56 19.76
N GLU A 149 9.92 -0.77 20.79
CA GLU A 149 8.54 -0.54 21.28
C GLU A 149 7.70 0.34 20.35
N ASP A 150 8.29 1.18 19.50
CA ASP A 150 7.53 2.18 18.72
C ASP A 150 7.84 2.26 17.21
N VAL A 151 8.70 1.40 16.65
CA VAL A 151 9.21 1.59 15.27
C VAL A 151 8.50 0.77 14.18
N SER A 152 7.49 -0.03 14.55
CA SER A 152 6.87 -0.98 13.63
C SER A 152 5.93 -0.31 12.61
N LEU A 153 5.17 0.70 13.04
CA LEU A 153 4.25 1.44 12.18
C LEU A 153 4.99 2.32 11.15
N GLU A 154 6.03 3.02 11.57
CA GLU A 154 6.83 3.88 10.67
C GLU A 154 7.61 3.06 9.63
N ARG A 155 8.08 1.87 10.01
CA ARG A 155 8.71 0.91 9.10
C ARG A 155 7.72 0.38 8.06
N GLY A 156 6.51 0.00 8.47
CA GLY A 156 5.47 -0.48 7.55
C GLY A 156 5.13 0.56 6.46
N ALA A 157 4.87 1.80 6.87
CA ALA A 157 4.60 2.90 5.94
C ALA A 157 5.76 3.15 4.97
N PHE A 158 7.01 3.10 5.45
CA PHE A 158 8.19 3.22 4.61
C PHE A 158 8.30 2.09 3.57
N LEU A 159 8.08 0.84 3.98
CA LEU A 159 8.13 -0.32 3.09
C LEU A 159 7.07 -0.22 1.99
N VAL A 160 5.85 0.17 2.34
CA VAL A 160 4.77 0.40 1.37
C VAL A 160 5.14 1.52 0.39
N GLN A 161 5.66 2.66 0.88
CA GLN A 161 6.06 3.77 0.02
C GLN A 161 7.14 3.35 -0.99
N GLN A 162 8.15 2.60 -0.54
CA GLN A 162 9.21 2.10 -1.42
C GLN A 162 8.69 1.03 -2.38
N ALA A 163 7.77 0.16 -1.94
CA ALA A 163 7.12 -0.81 -2.80
C ALA A 163 6.34 -0.12 -3.93
N MET A 164 5.56 0.92 -3.62
CA MET A 164 4.83 1.69 -4.63
C MET A 164 5.78 2.37 -5.64
N ARG A 165 6.93 2.88 -5.18
CA ARG A 165 7.95 3.44 -6.07
C ARG A 165 8.52 2.38 -7.01
N ALA A 166 8.89 1.22 -6.46
CA ALA A 166 9.40 0.09 -7.25
C ALA A 166 8.36 -0.40 -8.27
N PHE A 167 7.10 -0.53 -7.85
CA PHE A 167 5.99 -0.95 -8.71
C PHE A 167 5.77 0.02 -9.87
N ARG A 168 5.76 1.34 -9.60
CA ARG A 168 5.67 2.38 -10.64
C ARG A 168 6.87 2.39 -11.58
N ALA A 169 8.05 2.01 -11.10
CA ALA A 169 9.25 1.83 -11.90
C ALA A 169 9.30 0.49 -12.65
N GLN A 170 8.19 -0.28 -12.68
CA GLN A 170 8.07 -1.61 -13.28
C GLN A 170 9.02 -2.67 -12.66
N ASN A 171 9.62 -2.39 -11.51
CA ASN A 171 10.36 -3.37 -10.73
C ASN A 171 9.40 -4.09 -9.77
N VAL A 172 8.51 -4.89 -10.35
CA VAL A 172 7.47 -5.63 -9.61
C VAL A 172 8.06 -6.64 -8.61
N PRO A 173 9.14 -7.38 -8.90
CA PRO A 173 9.76 -8.29 -7.93
C PRO A 173 10.22 -7.56 -6.66
N SER A 174 10.85 -6.38 -6.82
CA SER A 174 11.31 -5.52 -5.75
C SER A 174 10.15 -4.94 -4.92
N ALA A 175 9.04 -4.59 -5.58
CA ALA A 175 7.80 -4.18 -4.90
C ALA A 175 7.20 -5.32 -4.06
N LYS A 176 7.08 -6.52 -4.65
CA LYS A 176 6.58 -7.73 -3.97
C LYS A 176 7.43 -8.07 -2.74
N SER A 177 8.75 -8.05 -2.88
CA SER A 177 9.72 -8.28 -1.79
C SER A 177 9.44 -7.40 -0.57
N ARG A 178 9.29 -6.07 -0.77
CA ARG A 178 8.99 -5.11 0.31
C ARG A 178 7.63 -5.32 0.95
N LEU A 179 6.62 -5.62 0.15
CA LEU A 179 5.27 -5.87 0.65
C LEU A 179 5.18 -7.18 1.43
N ILE A 180 5.95 -8.21 1.06
CA ILE A 180 6.06 -9.45 1.84
C ILE A 180 6.62 -9.13 3.22
N LEU A 181 7.75 -8.40 3.29
CA LEU A 181 8.33 -7.97 4.58
C LEU A 181 7.32 -7.18 5.41
N CYS A 182 6.60 -6.24 4.80
CA CYS A 182 5.57 -5.47 5.48
C CYS A 182 4.44 -6.36 6.02
N SER A 183 3.98 -7.34 5.22
CA SER A 183 2.92 -8.26 5.63
C SER A 183 3.35 -9.17 6.78
N GLU A 184 4.60 -9.63 6.78
CA GLU A 184 5.18 -10.44 7.85
C GLU A 184 5.31 -9.63 9.14
N ASP A 185 5.80 -8.39 9.05
CA ASP A 185 5.93 -7.47 10.18
C ASP A 185 4.55 -7.14 10.81
N ILE A 186 3.49 -7.03 10.01
CA ILE A 186 2.12 -6.82 10.52
C ILE A 186 1.55 -8.11 11.14
N ARG A 187 1.77 -9.28 10.53
CA ARG A 187 1.34 -10.57 11.12
C ARG A 187 1.99 -10.83 12.47
N GLU A 188 3.30 -10.56 12.60
CA GLU A 188 3.99 -10.68 13.88
C GLU A 188 3.41 -9.74 14.96
N GLN A 189 3.00 -8.53 14.58
CA GLN A 189 2.32 -7.61 15.50
C GLN A 189 0.94 -8.11 15.92
N LEU A 190 0.16 -8.65 14.98
CA LEU A 190 -1.14 -9.25 15.26
C LEU A 190 -1.02 -10.41 16.25
N GLU A 191 0.02 -11.25 16.13
CA GLU A 191 0.29 -12.34 17.08
C GLU A 191 0.64 -11.83 18.48
N ARG A 192 1.40 -10.73 18.58
CA ARG A 192 1.84 -10.16 19.86
C ARG A 192 0.76 -9.36 20.58
N MET A 193 0.03 -8.54 19.83
CA MET A 193 -0.89 -7.53 20.36
C MET A 193 -2.36 -7.96 20.27
N GLY A 194 -2.65 -9.04 19.53
CA GLY A 194 -3.99 -9.48 19.20
C GLY A 194 -4.58 -8.75 17.99
N ASN A 195 -5.76 -9.20 17.55
CA ASN A 195 -6.46 -8.65 16.40
C ASN A 195 -6.96 -7.23 16.69
N SER A 196 -6.24 -6.22 16.19
CA SER A 196 -6.68 -4.83 16.15
C SER A 196 -7.32 -4.51 14.80
N SER A 197 -8.42 -3.74 14.81
CA SER A 197 -9.09 -3.28 13.58
C SER A 197 -8.12 -2.58 12.61
N GLU A 198 -7.23 -1.76 13.16
CA GLU A 198 -6.22 -1.02 12.40
C GLU A 198 -5.22 -1.96 11.72
N LEU A 199 -4.66 -2.92 12.47
CA LEU A 199 -3.68 -3.87 11.93
C LEU A 199 -4.31 -4.78 10.87
N CYS A 200 -5.56 -5.19 11.06
CA CYS A 200 -6.33 -5.94 10.06
C CYS A 200 -6.57 -5.12 8.80
N SER A 201 -6.89 -3.82 8.93
CA SER A 201 -7.07 -2.91 7.80
C SER A 201 -5.77 -2.75 7.01
N GLN A 202 -4.66 -2.46 7.71
CA GLN A 202 -3.33 -2.35 7.11
C GLN A 202 -2.89 -3.64 6.41
N LEU A 203 -3.07 -4.80 7.06
CA LEU A 203 -2.74 -6.09 6.46
C LEU A 203 -3.58 -6.33 5.21
N GLY A 204 -4.90 -6.08 5.27
CA GLY A 204 -5.80 -6.20 4.12
C GLY A 204 -5.35 -5.35 2.93
N ALA A 205 -4.93 -4.12 3.16
CA ALA A 205 -4.39 -3.24 2.11
C ALA A 205 -3.07 -3.76 1.52
N VAL A 206 -2.13 -4.20 2.37
CA VAL A 206 -0.83 -4.77 1.93
C VAL A 206 -1.04 -6.05 1.12
N LEU A 207 -1.95 -6.91 1.53
CA LEU A 207 -2.34 -8.11 0.79
C LEU A 207 -2.95 -7.77 -0.57
N GLY A 208 -3.81 -6.75 -0.65
CA GLY A 208 -4.32 -6.23 -1.93
C GLY A 208 -3.20 -5.78 -2.87
N MET A 209 -2.18 -5.08 -2.35
CA MET A 209 -1.01 -4.68 -3.14
C MET A 209 -0.14 -5.87 -3.57
N LEU A 210 -0.02 -6.91 -2.73
CA LEU A 210 0.66 -8.16 -3.10
C LEU A 210 -0.07 -8.90 -4.23
N GLY A 211 -1.41 -8.92 -4.17
CA GLY A 211 -2.24 -9.45 -5.24
C GLY A 211 -2.01 -8.72 -6.57
N ASP A 212 -1.91 -7.39 -6.54
CA ASP A 212 -1.56 -6.59 -7.73
C ASP A 212 -0.17 -6.91 -8.28
N CYS A 213 0.82 -7.11 -7.41
CA CYS A 213 2.15 -7.52 -7.83
C CYS A 213 2.13 -8.89 -8.52
N CYS A 214 1.43 -9.86 -7.94
CA CYS A 214 1.31 -11.20 -8.54
C CYS A 214 0.59 -11.16 -9.88
N ARG A 215 -0.49 -10.37 -9.99
CA ARG A 215 -1.19 -10.15 -11.26
C ARG A 215 -0.28 -9.54 -12.32
N ALA A 216 0.52 -8.52 -11.97
CA ALA A 216 1.47 -7.89 -12.88
C ALA A 216 2.61 -8.83 -13.30
N MET A 217 2.91 -9.86 -12.50
CA MET A 217 3.85 -10.94 -12.82
C MET A 217 3.20 -12.13 -13.55
N CYS A 218 1.95 -12.00 -13.98
CA CYS A 218 1.16 -13.08 -14.60
C CYS A 218 0.98 -14.34 -13.72
N ASP A 219 1.05 -14.18 -12.40
CA ASP A 219 0.79 -15.23 -11.40
C ASP A 219 -0.62 -15.05 -10.83
N ALA A 220 -1.61 -15.52 -11.59
CA ALA A 220 -3.03 -15.39 -11.24
C ALA A 220 -3.40 -16.18 -9.97
N ALA A 221 -2.80 -17.35 -9.76
CA ALA A 221 -3.09 -18.19 -8.59
C ALA A 221 -2.67 -17.50 -7.28
N SER A 222 -1.43 -17.00 -7.20
CA SER A 222 -0.99 -16.23 -6.03
C SER A 222 -1.77 -14.92 -5.88
N ALA A 223 -2.14 -14.27 -6.99
CA ALA A 223 -2.95 -13.05 -6.93
C ALA A 223 -4.30 -13.30 -6.27
N ILE A 224 -5.02 -14.35 -6.68
CA ILE A 224 -6.29 -14.74 -6.08
C ILE A 224 -6.09 -15.03 -4.58
N GLY A 225 -5.08 -15.82 -4.21
CA GLY A 225 -4.80 -16.13 -2.81
C GLY A 225 -4.61 -14.89 -1.93
N TYR A 226 -3.83 -13.91 -2.38
CA TYR A 226 -3.64 -12.66 -1.64
C TYR A 226 -4.90 -11.79 -1.58
N PHE A 227 -5.68 -11.71 -2.66
CA PHE A 227 -6.94 -10.97 -2.62
C PHE A 227 -7.98 -11.64 -1.72
N GLU A 228 -8.03 -12.98 -1.68
CA GLU A 228 -8.92 -13.72 -0.79
C GLU A 228 -8.54 -13.53 0.67
N GLU A 229 -7.24 -13.58 0.99
CA GLU A 229 -6.74 -13.27 2.33
C GLU A 229 -7.08 -11.82 2.72
N SER A 230 -6.90 -10.86 1.79
CA SER A 230 -7.31 -9.46 1.98
C SER A 230 -8.81 -9.33 2.33
N VAL A 231 -9.67 -10.03 1.58
CA VAL A 231 -11.12 -10.09 1.83
C VAL A 231 -11.43 -10.70 3.20
N GLU A 232 -10.71 -11.74 3.60
CA GLU A 232 -10.93 -12.40 4.89
C GLU A 232 -10.65 -11.47 6.08
N PHE A 233 -9.57 -10.68 6.03
CA PHE A 233 -9.27 -9.71 7.08
C PHE A 233 -10.23 -8.52 7.08
N LEU A 234 -10.52 -7.95 5.90
CA LEU A 234 -11.34 -6.74 5.80
C LEU A 234 -12.83 -7.00 6.05
N SER A 235 -13.35 -8.19 5.74
CA SER A 235 -14.75 -8.55 5.99
C SER A 235 -15.11 -8.69 7.48
N LYS A 236 -14.11 -8.81 8.36
CA LYS A 236 -14.28 -8.88 9.82
C LYS A 236 -14.33 -7.49 10.47
N LEU A 237 -14.06 -6.43 9.70
CA LEU A 237 -14.03 -5.06 10.19
C LEU A 237 -15.42 -4.40 10.11
N PRO A 238 -15.67 -3.36 10.94
CA PRO A 238 -16.86 -2.54 10.82
C PRO A 238 -17.06 -1.98 9.41
N SER A 239 -18.31 -1.92 8.96
CA SER A 239 -18.70 -1.43 7.64
C SER A 239 -18.98 0.08 7.60
N ASP A 240 -18.43 0.85 8.53
CA ASP A 240 -18.55 2.32 8.59
C ASP A 240 -17.34 3.05 7.99
N ASP A 241 -16.19 2.37 7.91
CA ASP A 241 -14.98 2.90 7.27
C ASP A 241 -15.02 2.75 5.74
N LEU A 242 -15.12 3.89 5.04
CA LEU A 242 -15.15 3.97 3.58
C LEU A 242 -13.87 3.43 2.92
N GLU A 243 -12.70 3.54 3.56
CA GLU A 243 -11.44 3.03 3.01
C GLU A 243 -11.41 1.49 3.05
N VAL A 244 -11.91 0.90 4.14
CA VAL A 244 -12.08 -0.55 4.29
C VAL A 244 -13.08 -1.07 3.27
N ILE A 245 -14.26 -0.43 3.15
CA ILE A 245 -15.29 -0.77 2.16
C ILE A 245 -14.72 -0.73 0.74
N HIS A 246 -13.99 0.33 0.41
CA HIS A 246 -13.39 0.49 -0.90
C HIS A 246 -12.37 -0.63 -1.18
N THR A 247 -11.44 -0.87 -0.26
CA THR A 247 -10.37 -1.87 -0.40
C THR A 247 -10.95 -3.28 -0.52
N LEU A 248 -11.91 -3.64 0.35
CA LEU A 248 -12.61 -4.93 0.31
C LEU A 248 -13.31 -5.15 -1.04
N SER A 249 -14.04 -4.14 -1.51
CA SER A 249 -14.76 -4.19 -2.79
C SER A 249 -13.80 -4.30 -3.97
N VAL A 250 -12.67 -3.60 -3.93
CA VAL A 250 -11.65 -3.69 -4.99
C VAL A 250 -11.01 -5.07 -5.02
N SER A 251 -10.68 -5.66 -3.87
CA SER A 251 -10.14 -7.03 -3.81
C SER A 251 -11.13 -8.05 -4.38
N LEU A 252 -12.41 -7.98 -4.00
CA LEU A 252 -13.47 -8.83 -4.58
C LEU A 252 -13.57 -8.66 -6.10
N ASN A 253 -13.59 -7.42 -6.58
CA ASN A 253 -13.65 -7.14 -8.02
C ASN A 253 -12.43 -7.67 -8.77
N LYS A 254 -11.23 -7.61 -8.20
CA LYS A 254 -10.01 -8.13 -8.85
C LYS A 254 -10.02 -9.66 -8.93
N ILE A 255 -10.56 -10.35 -7.93
CA ILE A 255 -10.79 -11.80 -8.03
C ILE A 255 -11.80 -12.09 -9.13
N GLY A 256 -12.90 -11.33 -9.16
CA GLY A 256 -13.91 -11.43 -10.22
C GLY A 256 -13.33 -11.24 -11.62
N ASP A 257 -12.46 -10.22 -11.81
CA ASP A 257 -11.77 -9.96 -13.07
C ASP A 257 -10.90 -11.17 -13.47
N LEU A 258 -10.11 -11.71 -12.54
CA LEU A 258 -9.25 -12.88 -12.80
C LEU A 258 -10.07 -14.11 -13.17
N LYS A 259 -11.19 -14.36 -12.49
CA LYS A 259 -12.11 -15.47 -12.81
C LYS A 259 -12.82 -15.27 -14.14
N TYR A 260 -13.18 -14.04 -14.47
CA TYR A 260 -13.79 -13.70 -15.75
C TYR A 260 -12.84 -14.02 -16.91
N TYR A 261 -11.58 -13.61 -16.82
CA TYR A 261 -10.57 -13.91 -17.85
C TYR A 261 -10.21 -15.40 -17.93
N ASP A 262 -10.34 -16.14 -16.84
CA ASP A 262 -10.19 -17.60 -16.80
C ASP A 262 -11.40 -18.34 -17.41
N GLY A 263 -12.48 -17.63 -17.73
CA GLY A 263 -13.71 -18.20 -18.28
C GLY A 263 -14.66 -18.77 -17.23
N ASP A 264 -14.31 -18.71 -15.94
CA ASP A 264 -15.19 -19.07 -14.83
C ASP A 264 -16.16 -17.92 -14.52
N LEU A 265 -17.10 -17.70 -15.45
CA LEU A 265 -18.05 -16.60 -15.40
C LEU A 265 -18.99 -16.68 -14.18
N GLN A 266 -19.29 -17.89 -13.70
CA GLN A 266 -20.13 -18.08 -12.51
C GLN A 266 -19.40 -17.64 -11.23
N ALA A 267 -18.11 -18.01 -11.08
CA ALA A 267 -17.32 -17.49 -9.98
C ALA A 267 -17.15 -15.97 -10.09
N ALA A 268 -16.84 -15.45 -11.29
CA ALA A 268 -16.72 -14.02 -11.52
C ALA A 268 -17.98 -13.25 -11.08
N ARG A 269 -19.15 -13.74 -11.48
CA ARG A 269 -20.45 -13.20 -11.05
C ARG A 269 -20.61 -13.22 -9.55
N SER A 270 -20.28 -14.33 -8.89
CA SER A 270 -20.33 -14.42 -7.42
C SER A 270 -19.48 -13.33 -6.73
N TYR A 271 -18.24 -13.13 -7.17
CA TYR A 271 -17.36 -12.11 -6.59
C TYR A 271 -17.83 -10.68 -6.90
N TYR A 272 -18.30 -10.39 -8.12
CA TYR A 272 -18.86 -9.07 -8.44
C TYR A 272 -20.13 -8.76 -7.65
N SER A 273 -21.04 -9.73 -7.50
CA SER A 273 -22.24 -9.56 -6.67
C SER A 273 -21.88 -9.31 -5.21
N ARG A 274 -20.92 -10.04 -4.65
CA ARG A 274 -20.42 -9.77 -3.29
C ARG A 274 -19.83 -8.35 -3.15
N SER A 275 -19.07 -7.88 -4.14
CA SER A 275 -18.58 -6.48 -4.12
C SER A 275 -19.71 -5.47 -4.17
N LEU A 276 -20.75 -5.73 -4.98
CA LEU A 276 -21.92 -4.86 -5.08
C LEU A 276 -22.68 -4.80 -3.75
N ASP A 277 -22.87 -5.94 -3.09
CA ASP A 277 -23.58 -6.03 -1.81
C ASP A 277 -22.86 -5.26 -0.71
N VAL A 278 -21.53 -5.37 -0.63
CA VAL A 278 -20.70 -4.58 0.31
C VAL A 278 -20.97 -3.08 0.15
N ARG A 279 -20.90 -2.56 -1.09
CA ARG A 279 -21.10 -1.13 -1.37
C ARG A 279 -22.54 -0.68 -1.18
N ARG A 280 -23.53 -1.50 -1.58
CA ARG A 280 -24.95 -1.20 -1.38
C ARG A 280 -25.32 -1.13 0.10
N ASN A 281 -24.78 -2.04 0.91
CA ASN A 281 -25.03 -2.02 2.35
C ASN A 281 -24.41 -0.77 2.98
N ALA A 282 -23.17 -0.43 2.63
CA ALA A 282 -22.55 0.82 3.08
C ALA A 282 -23.35 2.08 2.68
N LEU A 283 -23.93 2.10 1.47
CA LEU A 283 -24.70 3.25 0.98
C LEU A 283 -26.01 3.47 1.74
N LYS A 284 -26.61 2.41 2.30
CA LYS A 284 -27.81 2.53 3.15
C LYS A 284 -27.50 3.31 4.42
N ASP A 285 -26.33 3.06 5.00
CA ASP A 285 -25.88 3.69 6.24
C ASP A 285 -25.29 5.09 5.99
N GLN A 286 -24.80 5.35 4.76
CA GLN A 286 -24.12 6.58 4.37
C GLN A 286 -24.80 7.26 3.17
N SER A 287 -26.06 7.68 3.34
CA SER A 287 -26.95 8.13 2.26
C SER A 287 -26.51 9.39 1.50
N ASN A 288 -25.39 10.03 1.85
CA ASN A 288 -24.86 11.23 1.19
C ASN A 288 -23.37 11.12 0.85
N ALA A 289 -22.98 10.04 0.15
CA ALA A 289 -21.61 9.82 -0.31
C ALA A 289 -21.59 9.65 -1.85
N PRO A 290 -21.43 10.73 -2.63
CA PRO A 290 -21.44 10.65 -4.10
C PRO A 290 -20.41 9.68 -4.67
N SER A 291 -19.21 9.62 -4.08
CA SER A 291 -18.16 8.67 -4.45
C SER A 291 -18.61 7.22 -4.30
N LEU A 292 -19.33 6.88 -3.23
CA LEU A 292 -19.85 5.54 -2.98
C LEU A 292 -20.96 5.18 -3.97
N THR A 293 -21.83 6.13 -4.34
CA THR A 293 -22.85 5.90 -5.39
C THR A 293 -22.20 5.61 -6.75
N LEU A 294 -21.15 6.35 -7.10
CA LEU A 294 -20.36 6.05 -8.31
C LEU A 294 -19.76 4.64 -8.24
N ASP A 295 -19.18 4.26 -7.10
CA ASP A 295 -18.62 2.93 -6.89
C ASP A 295 -19.69 1.82 -6.98
N VAL A 296 -20.92 2.05 -6.50
CA VAL A 296 -22.06 1.14 -6.68
C VAL A 296 -22.42 0.99 -8.15
N ALA A 297 -22.49 2.08 -8.91
CA ALA A 297 -22.80 2.02 -10.35
C ALA A 297 -21.74 1.23 -11.14
N VAL A 298 -20.46 1.34 -10.76
CA VAL A 298 -19.38 0.51 -11.35
C VAL A 298 -19.53 -0.96 -10.96
N SER A 299 -19.93 -1.27 -9.73
CA SER A 299 -20.18 -2.67 -9.34
C SER A 299 -21.37 -3.26 -10.09
N LEU A 300 -22.45 -2.48 -10.29
CA LEU A 300 -23.59 -2.88 -11.10
C LEU A 300 -23.20 -3.19 -12.55
N SER A 301 -22.37 -2.33 -13.16
CA SER A 301 -21.92 -2.55 -14.54
C SER A 301 -21.12 -3.84 -14.70
N LYS A 302 -20.26 -4.18 -13.73
CA LYS A 302 -19.51 -5.45 -13.74
C LYS A 302 -20.42 -6.68 -13.60
N VAL A 303 -21.45 -6.61 -12.75
CA VAL A 303 -22.44 -7.70 -12.61
C VAL A 303 -23.24 -7.86 -13.90
N ALA A 304 -23.69 -6.75 -14.49
CA ALA A 304 -24.42 -6.77 -15.76
C ALA A 304 -23.58 -7.33 -16.92
N ASP A 305 -22.32 -6.93 -17.01
CA ASP A 305 -21.39 -7.41 -18.06
C ASP A 305 -21.14 -8.92 -17.99
N VAL A 306 -20.97 -9.48 -16.78
CA VAL A 306 -20.84 -10.93 -16.62
C VAL A 306 -22.17 -11.65 -16.87
N ASP A 307 -23.32 -11.07 -16.49
CA ASP A 307 -24.64 -11.63 -16.78
C ASP A 307 -24.88 -11.73 -18.29
N ARG A 308 -24.51 -10.68 -19.05
CA ARG A 308 -24.50 -10.72 -20.52
C ARG A 308 -23.60 -11.83 -21.05
N SER A 309 -22.39 -11.96 -20.50
CA SER A 309 -21.42 -12.97 -20.92
C SER A 309 -21.91 -14.41 -20.65
N ILE A 310 -22.76 -14.60 -19.64
CA ILE A 310 -23.42 -15.88 -19.32
C ILE A 310 -24.65 -16.12 -20.24
N GLY A 311 -25.12 -15.11 -20.96
CA GLY A 311 -26.28 -15.17 -21.87
C GLY A 311 -27.58 -14.62 -21.26
N ASN A 312 -27.52 -14.00 -20.08
CA ASN A 312 -28.68 -13.42 -19.40
C ASN A 312 -28.91 -11.96 -19.82
N GLU A 313 -29.15 -11.70 -21.10
CA GLU A 313 -29.16 -10.33 -21.65
C GLU A 313 -30.19 -9.41 -20.98
N ASN A 314 -31.40 -9.90 -20.69
CA ASN A 314 -32.43 -9.09 -20.03
C ASN A 314 -31.97 -8.62 -18.63
N VAL A 315 -31.31 -9.50 -17.87
CA VAL A 315 -30.77 -9.17 -16.54
C VAL A 315 -29.63 -8.16 -16.65
N ALA A 316 -28.79 -8.30 -17.69
CA ALA A 316 -27.72 -7.34 -17.96
C ALA A 316 -28.27 -5.94 -18.29
N ILE A 317 -29.28 -5.84 -19.16
CA ILE A 317 -29.94 -4.57 -19.50
C ILE A 317 -30.52 -3.92 -18.24
N GLU A 318 -31.25 -4.68 -17.42
CA GLU A 318 -31.81 -4.19 -16.17
C GLU A 318 -30.71 -3.65 -15.23
N GLY A 319 -29.60 -4.38 -15.09
CA GLY A 319 -28.46 -3.95 -14.29
C GLY A 319 -27.77 -2.68 -14.82
N PHE A 320 -27.59 -2.56 -16.14
CA PHE A 320 -27.05 -1.33 -16.76
C PHE A 320 -27.99 -0.14 -16.58
N MET A 321 -29.30 -0.34 -16.74
CA MET A 321 -30.30 0.71 -16.49
C MET A 321 -30.32 1.15 -15.03
N GLU A 322 -30.18 0.21 -14.09
CA GLU A 322 -30.06 0.53 -12.66
C GLU A 322 -28.81 1.38 -12.40
N ALA A 323 -27.66 1.03 -12.98
CA ALA A 323 -26.42 1.78 -12.83
C ALA A 323 -26.54 3.23 -13.36
N ILE A 324 -27.19 3.43 -14.52
CA ILE A 324 -27.46 4.75 -15.08
C ILE A 324 -28.34 5.56 -14.12
N LYS A 325 -29.45 4.98 -13.65
CA LYS A 325 -30.36 5.64 -12.71
C LYS A 325 -29.67 6.06 -11.42
N CYS A 326 -28.78 5.22 -10.89
CA CYS A 326 -27.96 5.57 -9.72
C CYS A 326 -27.13 6.83 -10.01
N LEU A 327 -26.42 6.89 -11.13
CA LEU A 327 -25.58 8.04 -11.49
C LEU A 327 -26.37 9.31 -11.80
N GLU A 328 -27.54 9.20 -12.42
CA GLU A 328 -28.44 10.32 -12.69
C GLU A 328 -29.00 10.95 -11.40
N SER A 329 -29.22 10.14 -10.37
CA SER A 329 -29.73 10.62 -9.08
C SER A 329 -28.68 11.33 -8.21
N VAL A 330 -27.39 11.19 -8.52
CA VAL A 330 -26.32 11.84 -7.75
C VAL A 330 -26.32 13.34 -8.02
N THR A 331 -26.41 14.13 -6.96
CA THR A 331 -26.16 15.58 -7.01
C THR A 331 -24.71 15.84 -6.62
N LEU A 332 -23.93 16.42 -7.55
CA LEU A 332 -22.54 16.81 -7.32
C LEU A 332 -22.44 18.33 -7.17
N SER A 333 -21.57 18.77 -6.27
CA SER A 333 -21.24 20.18 -6.11
C SER A 333 -20.26 20.65 -7.20
N PRO A 334 -20.26 21.95 -7.59
CA PRO A 334 -19.32 22.48 -8.59
C PRO A 334 -17.83 22.30 -8.22
N SER A 335 -17.53 22.10 -6.93
CA SER A 335 -16.20 21.80 -6.41
C SER A 335 -15.72 20.36 -6.68
N GLU A 336 -16.60 19.46 -7.11
CA GLU A 336 -16.32 18.03 -7.32
C GLU A 336 -16.10 17.69 -8.80
N SER A 337 -15.36 18.53 -9.52
CA SER A 337 -15.14 18.38 -10.97
C SER A 337 -14.59 17.00 -11.37
N GLY A 338 -13.66 16.44 -10.58
CA GLY A 338 -13.11 15.11 -10.85
C GLY A 338 -14.12 13.97 -10.67
N LEU A 339 -15.10 14.10 -9.76
CA LEU A 339 -16.17 13.12 -9.62
C LEU A 339 -17.19 13.26 -10.75
N GLU A 340 -17.45 14.48 -11.23
CA GLU A 340 -18.31 14.71 -12.39
C GLU A 340 -17.70 14.12 -13.67
N GLU A 341 -16.41 14.35 -13.92
CA GLU A 341 -15.71 13.72 -15.05
C GLU A 341 -15.79 12.19 -15.00
N ARG A 342 -15.57 11.61 -13.82
CA ARG A 342 -15.71 10.16 -13.61
C ARG A 342 -17.15 9.71 -13.86
N ARG A 343 -18.14 10.42 -13.30
CA ARG A 343 -19.58 10.12 -13.48
C ARG A 343 -19.95 10.12 -14.96
N GLN A 344 -19.55 11.15 -15.70
CA GLN A 344 -19.86 11.29 -17.12
C GLN A 344 -19.23 10.17 -17.95
N SER A 345 -17.96 9.82 -17.68
CA SER A 345 -17.29 8.70 -18.35
C SER A 345 -17.99 7.35 -18.12
N VAL A 346 -18.47 7.11 -16.89
CA VAL A 346 -19.23 5.88 -16.59
C VAL A 346 -20.59 5.89 -17.27
N LEU A 347 -21.31 7.02 -17.25
CA LEU A 347 -22.60 7.16 -17.92
C LEU A 347 -22.48 6.89 -19.43
N GLU A 348 -21.50 7.49 -20.08
CA GLU A 348 -21.25 7.29 -21.51
C GLU A 348 -20.97 5.81 -21.84
N PHE A 349 -20.13 5.16 -21.02
CA PHE A 349 -19.89 3.72 -21.17
C PHE A 349 -21.18 2.89 -21.05
N LEU A 350 -21.99 3.13 -20.01
CA LEU A 350 -23.24 2.41 -19.78
C LEU A 350 -24.25 2.63 -20.91
N GLN A 351 -24.38 3.86 -21.41
CA GLN A 351 -25.25 4.18 -22.54
C GLN A 351 -24.81 3.46 -23.81
N ASN A 352 -23.51 3.39 -24.07
CA ASN A 352 -22.97 2.63 -25.19
C ASN A 352 -23.33 1.14 -25.09
N GLN A 353 -23.22 0.53 -23.90
CA GLN A 353 -23.58 -0.87 -23.65
C GLN A 353 -25.06 -1.20 -23.92
N LEU A 354 -25.96 -0.22 -23.80
CA LEU A 354 -27.38 -0.38 -24.14
C LEU A 354 -27.64 -0.16 -25.63
N SER A 355 -26.94 0.78 -26.26
CA SER A 355 -27.10 1.11 -27.68
C SER A 355 -26.65 -0.01 -28.62
N GLU A 356 -25.58 -0.74 -28.27
CA GLU A 356 -25.09 -1.89 -29.04
C GLU A 356 -26.16 -2.98 -29.19
N ASN A 357 -27.06 -3.10 -28.21
CA ASN A 357 -28.12 -4.10 -28.21
C ASN A 357 -29.37 -3.68 -29.01
N GLN A 358 -29.64 -2.38 -29.10
CA GLN A 358 -30.70 -1.84 -29.98
C GLN A 358 -30.35 -2.01 -31.47
N ALA A 359 -29.06 -1.99 -31.82
CA ALA A 359 -28.60 -2.26 -33.18
C ALA A 359 -28.71 -3.75 -33.58
N ILE A 360 -28.66 -4.67 -32.61
CA ILE A 360 -28.76 -6.13 -32.84
C ILE A 360 -30.22 -6.59 -32.91
N SER A 361 -31.14 -5.91 -32.23
CA SER A 361 -32.58 -6.21 -32.23
C SER A 361 -33.37 -5.56 -33.39
N SER A 362 -32.72 -4.76 -34.23
CA SER A 362 -33.31 -4.09 -35.40
C SER A 362 -32.90 -4.69 -36.75
N VAL A 363 -32.21 -5.84 -36.73
CA VAL A 363 -31.87 -6.69 -37.90
C VAL A 363 -32.55 -8.03 -37.70
#